data_AF-A0A949Z578-F1
#
_entry.id   AF-A0A949Z578-F1
#
_cell.length_a   1.000
_cell.length_b   1.000
_cell.length_c   1.000
_cell.angle_alpha   90.00
_cell.angle_beta   90.00
_cell.angle_gamma   90.00
#
_symmetry.space_group_name_H-M   'P 1'
#
loop_
_entity.id
_entity.type
_entity.pdbx_description
1 polymer ?
#
loop_
_entity_poly.entity_id
_entity_poly.type
_entity_poly.pdbx_seq_one_letter_code
_entity_poly.pdbx_strand_id
1 'polypeptide(L)'
;MSFQTISRTSPAGSYLTNEQVLEVIKEAFPISEFRGKKVLLIVPDATRTCPLGMLFKGIFEQIGTGAAAFDVMVALGTHQPMSEEAICHRLEISVEERQAKYGTVRLFNHEWNNPLALKHIGTISA
;
A
#
# COMPACT_ATOMS: atom_id res chain seq x y z
N MET A 1 -22.86 -9.56 -6.00
CA MET A 1 -22.10 -9.46 -4.74
C MET A 1 -22.32 -8.07 -4.18
N SER A 2 -22.86 -7.94 -2.97
CA SER A 2 -22.93 -6.64 -2.29
C SER A 2 -21.54 -6.34 -1.73
N PHE A 3 -20.91 -5.27 -2.21
CA PHE A 3 -19.68 -4.77 -1.59
C PHE A 3 -20.09 -3.99 -0.35
N GLN A 4 -19.80 -4.54 0.83
CA GLN A 4 -19.95 -3.81 2.07
C GLN A 4 -18.69 -2.98 2.29
N THR A 5 -18.86 -1.66 2.40
CA THR A 5 -17.77 -0.77 2.81
C THR A 5 -17.49 -0.97 4.30
N ILE A 6 -16.25 -1.32 4.62
CA ILE A 6 -15.75 -1.28 6.00
C ILE A 6 -15.29 0.14 6.27
N SER A 7 -15.86 0.78 7.30
CA SER A 7 -15.51 2.16 7.65
C SER A 7 -15.61 2.41 9.15
N ARG A 8 -14.71 3.28 9.63
CA ARG A 8 -14.71 3.87 10.97
C ARG A 8 -14.44 5.36 10.81
N THR A 9 -15.11 6.18 11.62
CA THR A 9 -14.93 7.63 11.63
C THR A 9 -14.77 8.12 13.06
N SER A 10 -13.89 9.10 13.29
CA SER A 10 -13.81 9.81 14.56
C SER A 10 -14.78 11.00 14.58
N PRO A 11 -15.29 11.41 15.75
CA PRO A 11 -16.02 12.67 15.89
C PRO A 11 -15.19 13.88 15.45
N ALA A 12 -15.88 14.96 15.08
CA ALA A 12 -15.22 16.23 14.74
C ALA A 12 -14.29 16.69 15.87
N GLY A 13 -13.08 17.12 15.53
CA GLY A 13 -12.06 17.55 16.49
C GLY A 13 -11.28 16.42 17.17
N SER A 14 -11.45 15.17 16.73
CA SER A 14 -10.71 14.01 17.23
C SER A 14 -10.15 13.16 16.08
N TYR A 15 -9.18 12.30 16.39
CA TYR A 15 -8.54 11.39 15.44
C TYR A 15 -8.88 9.94 15.77
N LEU A 16 -8.85 9.07 14.76
CA LEU A 16 -8.78 7.64 15.01
C LEU A 16 -7.45 7.33 15.72
N THR A 17 -7.49 6.46 16.71
CA THR A 17 -6.27 5.95 17.33
C THR A 17 -5.62 4.92 16.41
N ASN A 18 -4.34 4.62 16.63
CA ASN A 18 -3.64 3.59 15.86
C ASN A 18 -4.33 2.23 16.00
N GLU A 19 -4.83 1.90 17.20
CA GLU A 19 -5.55 0.66 17.48
C GLU A 19 -6.83 0.58 16.64
N GLN A 20 -7.60 1.67 16.54
CA GLN A 20 -8.81 1.72 15.73
C GLN A 20 -8.52 1.54 14.24
N VAL A 21 -7.39 2.06 13.74
CA VAL A 21 -6.97 1.83 12.36
C VAL A 21 -6.55 0.38 12.13
N LEU A 22 -5.80 -0.21 13.06
CA LEU A 22 -5.38 -1.62 12.98
C LEU A 22 -6.58 -2.58 13.04
N GLU A 23 -7.63 -2.26 13.79
CA GLU A 23 -8.89 -3.00 13.78
C GLU A 23 -9.55 -2.99 12.39
N VAL A 24 -9.61 -1.82 11.73
CA VAL A 24 -10.13 -1.70 10.37
C VAL A 24 -9.30 -2.51 9.39
N ILE A 25 -7.97 -2.48 9.50
CA ILE A 25 -7.07 -3.29 8.67
C ILE A 25 -7.37 -4.78 8.86
N LYS A 26 -7.52 -5.24 10.10
CA LYS A 26 -7.81 -6.65 10.39
C LYS A 26 -9.16 -7.09 9.80
N GLU A 27 -10.18 -6.24 9.89
CA GLU A 27 -11.50 -6.50 9.31
C GLU A 27 -11.47 -6.49 7.78
N ALA A 28 -10.75 -5.54 7.17
CA ALA A 28 -10.68 -5.36 5.73
C ALA A 28 -9.76 -6.35 5.01
N PHE A 29 -8.77 -6.91 5.72
CA PHE A 29 -7.79 -7.83 5.14
C PHE A 29 -7.77 -9.17 5.89
N PRO A 30 -8.86 -9.97 5.83
CA PRO A 30 -8.87 -11.29 6.44
C PRO A 30 -7.85 -12.21 5.76
N ILE A 31 -6.87 -12.73 6.50
CA ILE A 31 -5.75 -13.53 5.95
C ILE A 31 -6.20 -14.73 5.10
N SER A 32 -7.37 -15.29 5.36
CA SER A 32 -7.97 -16.38 4.58
C SER A 32 -8.18 -16.02 3.10
N GLU A 33 -8.47 -14.76 2.79
CA GLU A 33 -8.72 -14.31 1.42
C GLU A 33 -7.43 -14.02 0.65
N PHE A 34 -6.38 -13.63 1.35
CA PHE A 34 -5.10 -13.24 0.78
C PHE A 34 -4.06 -14.36 0.75
N ARG A 35 -4.32 -15.49 1.43
CA ARG A 35 -3.41 -16.62 1.48
C ARG A 35 -3.08 -17.14 0.07
N GLY A 36 -1.79 -17.19 -0.25
CA GLY A 36 -1.30 -17.64 -1.55
C GLY A 36 -1.64 -16.72 -2.73
N LYS A 37 -2.17 -15.51 -2.48
CA LYS A 37 -2.43 -14.51 -3.52
C LYS A 37 -1.22 -13.62 -3.73
N LYS A 38 -1.12 -12.99 -4.91
CA LYS A 38 -0.16 -11.91 -5.16
C LYS A 38 -0.88 -10.59 -4.90
N VAL A 39 -0.33 -9.78 -3.99
CA VAL A 39 -0.89 -8.51 -3.55
C VAL A 39 0.05 -7.40 -3.97
N LEU A 40 -0.50 -6.36 -4.61
CA LEU A 40 0.22 -5.14 -4.94
C LEU A 40 -0.45 -3.97 -4.20
N LEU A 41 0.28 -3.37 -3.26
CA LEU A 41 -0.16 -2.19 -2.54
C LEU A 41 0.23 -0.94 -3.34
N ILE A 42 -0.77 -0.18 -3.79
CA ILE A 42 -0.56 1.09 -4.49
C ILE A 42 -0.53 2.20 -3.44
N VAL A 43 0.56 2.96 -3.39
CA VAL A 43 0.79 3.99 -2.37
C VAL A 43 1.06 5.34 -3.03
N PRO A 44 0.70 6.47 -2.37
CA PRO A 44 1.08 7.77 -2.89
C PRO A 44 2.57 8.05 -2.67
N ASP A 45 3.11 8.98 -3.45
CA ASP A 45 4.47 9.48 -3.29
C ASP A 45 4.60 10.48 -2.11
N ALA A 46 5.72 11.20 -2.06
CA ALA A 46 6.01 12.20 -1.03
C ALA A 46 5.17 13.49 -1.15
N THR A 47 4.41 13.69 -2.22
CA THR A 47 3.59 14.91 -2.42
C THR A 47 2.22 14.82 -1.76
N ARG A 48 1.91 13.69 -1.12
CA ARG A 48 0.68 13.47 -0.35
C ARG A 48 0.98 13.08 1.09
N THR A 49 0.33 13.77 2.01
CA THR A 49 0.38 13.47 3.44
C THR A 49 -0.62 12.37 3.78
N CYS A 50 -0.12 11.27 4.33
CA CYS A 50 -0.93 10.24 4.98
C CYS A 50 -0.01 9.43 5.92
N PRO A 51 -0.54 8.74 6.95
CA PRO A 51 0.23 7.91 7.87
C PRO A 51 0.65 6.59 7.20
N LEU A 52 1.35 6.68 6.08
CA LEU A 52 1.61 5.53 5.20
C LEU A 52 2.47 4.47 5.87
N GLY A 53 3.46 4.87 6.68
CA GLY A 53 4.29 3.90 7.39
C GLY A 53 3.48 3.01 8.30
N MET A 54 2.59 3.60 9.11
CA MET A 54 1.66 2.84 9.96
C MET A 54 0.74 1.92 9.14
N LEU A 55 0.18 2.43 8.03
CA LEU A 55 -0.71 1.63 7.17
C LEU A 55 0.04 0.46 6.50
N PHE A 56 1.21 0.71 5.91
CA PHE A 56 2.04 -0.31 5.28
C PHE A 56 2.42 -1.41 6.29
N LYS A 57 2.95 -1.02 7.45
CA LYS A 57 3.37 -1.96 8.49
C LYS A 57 2.20 -2.78 9.02
N GLY A 58 1.04 -2.15 9.26
CA GLY A 58 -0.18 -2.83 9.71
C GLY A 58 -0.73 -3.82 8.69
N ILE A 59 -0.81 -3.43 7.41
CA ILE A 59 -1.28 -4.32 6.34
C ILE A 59 -0.29 -5.48 6.12
N PHE A 60 1.02 -5.21 6.12
CA PHE A 60 2.03 -6.27 6.00
C PHE A 60 1.96 -7.26 7.15
N GLU A 61 1.78 -6.80 8.39
CA GLU A 61 1.61 -7.68 9.54
C GLU A 61 0.37 -8.58 9.40
N GLN A 62 -0.72 -8.01 8.87
CA GLN A 62 -1.98 -8.72 8.71
C GLN A 62 -1.97 -9.77 7.57
N ILE A 63 -1.36 -9.45 6.41
CA ILE A 63 -1.40 -10.33 5.23
C ILE A 63 -0.08 -10.61 4.52
N GLY A 64 0.98 -9.85 4.80
CA GLY A 64 2.21 -9.85 4.02
C GLY A 64 2.90 -11.21 3.96
N THR A 65 2.98 -11.92 5.08
CA THR A 65 3.65 -13.23 5.17
C THR A 65 2.80 -14.41 4.69
N GLY A 66 1.47 -14.26 4.67
CA GLY A 66 0.56 -15.30 4.18
C GLY A 66 0.28 -15.21 2.68
N ALA A 67 0.51 -14.05 2.07
CA ALA A 67 0.43 -13.87 0.62
C ALA A 67 1.57 -14.63 -0.09
N ALA A 68 1.34 -15.04 -1.35
CA ALA A 68 2.39 -15.58 -2.20
C ALA A 68 3.39 -14.48 -2.63
N ALA A 69 2.94 -13.23 -2.69
CA ALA A 69 3.78 -12.04 -2.85
C ALA A 69 3.05 -10.83 -2.27
N PHE A 70 3.79 -9.92 -1.65
CA PHE A 70 3.30 -8.63 -1.18
C PHE A 70 4.28 -7.55 -1.63
N ASP A 71 3.89 -6.79 -2.65
CA ASP A 71 4.73 -5.78 -3.28
C ASP A 71 4.13 -4.38 -3.18
N VAL A 72 4.93 -3.35 -3.38
CA VAL A 72 4.50 -1.94 -3.32
C VAL A 72 4.77 -1.24 -4.66
N MET A 73 3.81 -0.43 -5.13
CA MET A 73 4.01 0.47 -6.26
C MET A 73 3.65 1.91 -5.87
N VAL A 74 4.56 2.85 -6.15
CA VAL A 74 4.31 4.28 -5.95
C VAL A 74 3.52 4.84 -7.14
N ALA A 75 2.37 5.44 -6.85
CA ALA A 75 1.49 6.07 -7.83
C ALA A 75 1.95 7.50 -8.15
N LEU A 76 2.94 7.62 -9.05
CA LEU A 76 3.61 8.88 -9.35
C LEU A 76 2.80 9.87 -10.19
N GLY A 77 1.80 9.41 -10.94
CA GLY A 77 1.27 10.20 -12.04
C GLY A 77 2.42 10.58 -12.98
N THR A 78 2.64 11.88 -13.23
CA THR A 78 3.76 12.37 -14.04
C THR A 78 5.04 12.69 -13.26
N HIS A 79 5.08 12.44 -11.94
CA HIS A 79 6.22 12.76 -11.11
C HIS A 79 7.45 11.88 -11.40
N GLN A 80 8.61 12.32 -10.91
CA GLN A 80 9.87 11.60 -11.07
C GLN A 80 9.88 10.31 -10.24
N PRO A 81 10.53 9.24 -10.74
CA PRO A 81 10.76 8.03 -9.95
C PRO A 81 11.45 8.31 -8.62
N MET A 82 11.03 7.61 -7.57
CA MET A 82 11.68 7.63 -6.27
C MET A 82 12.79 6.58 -6.22
N SER A 83 13.93 6.91 -5.59
CA SER A 83 14.94 5.90 -5.27
C SER A 83 14.39 4.92 -4.24
N GLU A 84 15.02 3.74 -4.11
CA GLU A 84 14.61 2.76 -3.10
C GLU A 84 14.69 3.33 -1.68
N GLU A 85 15.72 4.13 -1.37
CA GLU A 85 15.87 4.81 -0.08
C GLU A 85 14.73 5.80 0.18
N ALA A 86 14.33 6.56 -0.84
CA ALA A 86 13.20 7.48 -0.73
C ALA A 86 11.88 6.73 -0.51
N ILE A 87 11.68 5.58 -1.16
CA ILE A 87 10.51 4.72 -0.93
C ILE A 87 10.53 4.16 0.50
N CYS A 88 11.68 3.68 0.98
CA CYS A 88 11.83 3.17 2.34
C CYS A 88 11.52 4.26 3.38
N HIS A 89 12.05 5.46 3.17
CA HIS A 89 11.73 6.62 4.01
C HIS A 89 10.22 6.94 3.99
N ARG A 90 9.59 6.89 2.81
CA ARG A 90 8.16 7.15 2.64
C ARG A 90 7.26 6.12 3.33
N LEU A 91 7.72 4.87 3.40
CA LEU A 91 7.11 3.77 4.14
C LEU A 91 7.54 3.75 5.63
N GLU A 92 8.36 4.71 6.06
CA GLU A 92 8.91 4.81 7.41
C GLU A 92 9.61 3.53 7.88
N ILE A 93 10.28 2.82 6.96
CA ILE A 93 11.07 1.61 7.29
C ILE A 93 12.56 1.94 7.34
N SER A 94 13.25 1.38 8.34
CA SER A 94 14.71 1.48 8.44
C SER A 94 15.40 0.57 7.44
N VAL A 95 16.72 0.76 7.25
CA VAL A 95 17.53 -0.12 6.39
C VAL A 95 17.55 -1.55 6.96
N GLU A 96 17.62 -1.69 8.27
CA GLU A 96 17.60 -2.97 8.97
C GLU A 96 16.24 -3.68 8.77
N GLU A 97 15.13 -2.94 8.92
CA GLU A 97 13.80 -3.48 8.64
C GLU A 97 13.65 -3.88 7.16
N ARG A 98 14.17 -3.06 6.24
CA ARG A 98 14.15 -3.31 4.80
C ARG A 98 14.88 -4.60 4.44
N GLN A 99 16.04 -4.87 5.05
CA GLN A 99 16.84 -6.07 4.81
C GLN A 99 16.27 -7.31 5.50
N ALA A 100 15.74 -7.16 6.72
CA ALA A 100 15.22 -8.28 7.49
C ALA A 100 13.74 -8.55 7.18
N LYS A 101 12.84 -7.74 7.75
CA LYS A 101 11.39 -8.00 7.73
C LYS A 101 10.77 -7.82 6.35
N TYR A 102 11.23 -6.83 5.60
CA TYR A 102 10.65 -6.44 4.31
C TYR A 102 11.52 -6.85 3.12
N GLY A 103 12.48 -7.76 3.31
CA GLY A 103 13.44 -8.19 2.28
C GLY A 103 12.77 -8.71 1.00
N THR A 104 11.64 -9.40 1.16
CA THR A 104 10.86 -10.01 0.07
C THR A 104 9.89 -9.04 -0.62
N VAL A 105 9.65 -7.86 -0.04
CA VAL A 105 8.76 -6.84 -0.61
C VAL A 105 9.48 -6.13 -1.74
N ARG A 106 8.97 -6.24 -2.97
CA ARG A 106 9.53 -5.49 -4.10
C ARG A 106 8.92 -4.10 -4.15
N LEU A 107 9.74 -3.12 -4.52
CA LEU A 107 9.37 -1.72 -4.59
C LEU A 107 9.41 -1.27 -6.05
N PHE A 108 8.28 -0.74 -6.54
CA PHE A 108 8.11 -0.33 -7.92
C PHE A 108 7.74 1.16 -8.02
N ASN A 109 8.23 1.82 -9.08
CA ASN A 109 7.73 3.12 -9.50
C ASN A 109 6.75 2.91 -10.67
N HIS A 110 5.68 3.71 -10.72
CA HIS A 110 4.83 3.75 -11.90
C HIS A 110 5.53 4.46 -13.07
N GLU A 111 5.64 3.80 -14.21
CA GLU A 111 6.27 4.34 -15.42
C GLU A 111 5.24 4.87 -16.42
N TRP A 112 4.66 6.05 -16.14
CA TRP A 112 3.59 6.64 -16.96
C TRP A 112 3.98 6.88 -18.43
N ASN A 113 5.27 7.07 -18.70
CA ASN A 113 5.84 7.37 -20.01
C ASN A 113 6.43 6.14 -20.73
N ASN A 114 6.32 4.94 -20.13
CA ASN A 114 6.81 3.70 -20.73
C ASN A 114 5.62 2.91 -21.30
N PRO A 115 5.38 2.92 -22.62
CA PRO A 115 4.25 2.20 -23.21
C PRO A 115 4.32 0.68 -23.01
N LEU A 116 5.51 0.10 -22.76
CA LEU A 116 5.67 -1.32 -22.46
C LEU A 116 5.23 -1.68 -21.04
N ALA A 117 5.14 -0.69 -20.14
CA ALA A 117 4.65 -0.87 -18.76
C ALA A 117 3.13 -0.67 -18.64
N LEU A 118 2.46 -0.27 -19.73
CA LEU A 118 1.04 0.09 -19.73
C LEU A 118 0.19 -0.91 -20.50
N LYS A 119 -1.06 -1.08 -20.05
CA LYS A 119 -2.06 -1.91 -20.73
C LYS A 119 -3.35 -1.12 -20.92
N HIS A 120 -3.86 -1.12 -22.15
CA HIS A 120 -5.18 -0.56 -22.44
C HIS A 120 -6.27 -1.43 -21.82
N ILE A 121 -7.09 -0.84 -20.93
CA ILE A 121 -8.19 -1.53 -20.22
C ILE A 121 -9.59 -1.08 -20.65
N GLY A 122 -9.70 -0.06 -21.50
CA GLY A 122 -10.98 0.48 -21.94
C GLY A 122 -10.89 1.96 -22.31
N THR A 123 -12.01 2.52 -22.73
CA THR A 123 -12.13 3.92 -23.19
C THR A 123 -13.29 4.59 -22.45
N ILE A 124 -13.07 5.78 -21.90
CA ILE A 124 -14.13 6.63 -21.35
C ILE A 124 -14.70 7.44 -22.51
N SER A 125 -16.01 7.33 -22.77
CA SER A 125 -16.68 8.12 -23.82
C SER A 125 -16.81 9.58 -23.41
N ALA A 126 -16.77 10.48 -24.40
CA ALA A 126 -17.04 11.91 -24.22
C ALA A 126 -18.50 12.21 -23.88
#